data_AF-A0A5C6CU40-F1
#
_entry.id   AF-A0A5C6CU40-F1
#
_cell.length_a   1.000
_cell.length_b   1.000
_cell.length_c   1.000
_cell.angle_alpha   90.00
_cell.angle_beta   90.00
_cell.angle_gamma   90.00
#
_symmetry.space_group_name_H-M   'P 1'
#
loop_
_entity.id
_entity.type
_entity.pdbx_description
1 polymer ?
#
loop_
_entity_poly.entity_id
_entity_poly.type
_entity_poly.pdbx_seq_one_letter_code
_entity_poly.pdbx_strand_id
1 'polypeptide(L)'
;MTTEEYDASVAEWVATAKHPRFNKLYSECVYQPMLEVLAYLRANGFKTFIVSGGGQDFMRVWAEEVYGIPPQQVVGTNSKTVFEIRDGKAVLVKTLDNLFIDDKGGKPVGIHRFIGRRPVMSFGNSDGDKAMLEYATVGNPLPSFGLIVHHTDAVREYAYDANPKSSGRLVDALADAPKRGWVVVDMAKEWNTVFKK
;
A
#
# COMPACT_ATOMS: atom_id res chain seq x y z
N MET A 1 3.17 -24.26 2.89
CA MET A 1 3.80 -23.68 4.09
C MET A 1 2.73 -23.14 5.02
N THR A 2 2.95 -23.21 6.32
CA THR A 2 2.10 -22.55 7.31
C THR A 2 2.26 -21.03 7.18
N THR A 3 1.32 -20.29 7.76
CA THR A 3 1.41 -18.83 7.87
C THR A 3 2.64 -18.43 8.69
N GLU A 4 2.91 -19.11 9.80
CA GLU A 4 4.09 -18.87 10.65
C GLU A 4 5.42 -19.11 9.91
N GLU A 5 5.53 -20.19 9.12
CA GLU A 5 6.71 -20.46 8.29
C GLU A 5 6.93 -19.36 7.24
N TYR A 6 5.84 -18.88 6.63
CA TYR A 6 5.89 -17.79 5.66
C TYR A 6 6.32 -16.49 6.31
N ASP A 7 5.73 -16.15 7.46
CA ASP A 7 6.04 -14.92 8.19
C ASP A 7 7.50 -14.88 8.63
N ALA A 8 8.05 -16.01 9.11
CA ALA A 8 9.47 -16.13 9.44
C ALA A 8 10.37 -15.91 8.22
N SER A 9 10.03 -16.49 7.06
CA SER A 9 10.79 -16.29 5.82
C SER A 9 10.77 -14.85 5.33
N VAL A 10 9.61 -14.18 5.44
CA VAL A 10 9.48 -12.76 5.09
C VAL A 10 10.28 -11.89 6.05
N ALA A 11 10.23 -12.17 7.36
CA ALA A 11 10.97 -11.42 8.36
C ALA A 11 12.48 -11.47 8.11
N GLU A 12 13.02 -12.65 7.79
CA GLU A 12 14.43 -12.83 7.43
C GLU A 12 14.79 -12.02 6.17
N TRP A 13 13.94 -12.07 5.13
CA TRP A 13 14.15 -11.31 3.92
C TRP A 13 14.13 -9.80 4.17
N VAL A 14 13.16 -9.29 4.92
CA VAL A 14 13.05 -7.84 5.24
C VAL A 14 14.27 -7.35 6.03
N ALA A 15 14.80 -8.18 6.93
CA ALA A 15 15.97 -7.83 7.75
C ALA A 15 17.29 -7.78 6.96
N THR A 16 17.36 -8.38 5.76
CA THR A 16 18.62 -8.58 5.04
C THR A 16 18.63 -8.01 3.63
N ALA A 17 17.48 -7.94 2.96
CA ALA A 17 17.37 -7.52 1.58
C ALA A 17 17.58 -6.01 1.42
N LYS A 18 18.57 -5.66 0.61
CA LYS A 18 18.92 -4.26 0.31
C LYS A 18 18.50 -3.87 -1.09
N HIS A 19 18.01 -2.64 -1.21
CA HIS A 19 17.70 -2.04 -2.49
C HIS A 19 19.02 -1.73 -3.25
N PRO A 20 19.20 -2.18 -4.51
CA PRO A 20 20.49 -2.12 -5.20
C PRO A 20 21.00 -0.70 -5.47
N ARG A 21 20.10 0.25 -5.75
CA ARG A 21 20.47 1.65 -5.98
C ARG A 21 20.87 2.39 -4.69
N PHE A 22 20.16 2.13 -3.59
CA PHE A 22 20.26 2.93 -2.37
C PHE A 22 21.16 2.28 -1.32
N ASN A 23 21.45 0.98 -1.47
CA ASN A 23 22.21 0.18 -0.52
C ASN A 23 21.67 0.25 0.93
N LYS A 24 20.36 0.45 1.05
CA LYS A 24 19.58 0.44 2.29
C LYS A 24 18.61 -0.74 2.29
N LEU A 25 18.15 -1.17 3.46
CA LEU A 25 17.08 -2.18 3.53
C LEU A 25 15.83 -1.65 2.83
N TYR A 26 15.01 -2.55 2.28
CA TYR A 26 13.74 -2.13 1.66
C TYR A 26 12.80 -1.43 2.65
N SER A 27 12.84 -1.82 3.93
CA SER A 27 12.10 -1.16 5.03
C SER A 27 12.57 0.27 5.33
N GLU A 28 13.79 0.63 4.93
CA GLU A 28 14.34 1.99 5.05
C GLU A 28 14.05 2.85 3.81
N CYS A 29 13.65 2.23 2.69
CA CYS A 29 13.29 2.91 1.45
C CYS A 29 11.83 3.37 1.46
N VAL A 30 11.39 3.94 2.58
CA VAL A 30 10.03 4.45 2.79
C VAL A 30 10.00 5.98 2.79
N TYR A 31 8.90 6.54 2.29
CA TYR A 31 8.80 7.99 2.12
C TYR A 31 8.54 8.70 3.44
N GLN A 32 9.52 9.49 3.88
CA GLN A 32 9.45 10.26 5.12
C GLN A 32 8.21 11.17 5.18
N PRO A 33 7.82 11.91 4.12
CA PRO A 33 6.59 12.71 4.15
C PRO A 33 5.32 11.88 4.32
N MET A 34 5.29 10.64 3.82
CA MET A 34 4.13 9.75 4.01
C MET A 34 4.07 9.19 5.43
N LEU A 35 5.21 8.96 6.09
CA LEU A 35 5.24 8.64 7.52
C LEU A 35 4.66 9.79 8.36
N GLU A 36 4.97 11.03 7.99
CA GLU A 36 4.43 12.23 8.64
C GLU A 36 2.92 12.36 8.42
N VAL A 37 2.43 12.12 7.20
CA VAL A 37 0.98 12.06 6.91
C VAL A 37 0.29 10.98 7.76
N LEU A 38 0.85 9.77 7.82
CA LEU A 38 0.30 8.68 8.63
C LEU A 38 0.22 9.05 10.12
N ALA A 39 1.30 9.63 10.66
CA ALA A 39 1.34 10.09 12.04
C ALA A 39 0.32 11.21 12.30
N TYR A 40 0.24 12.20 11.41
CA TYR A 40 -0.70 13.32 11.50
C TYR A 40 -2.16 12.82 11.48
N LEU A 41 -2.51 11.93 10.55
CA LEU A 41 -3.86 11.38 10.45
C LEU A 41 -4.25 10.61 11.72
N ARG A 42 -3.37 9.74 12.23
CA ARG A 42 -3.63 9.01 13.49
C ARG A 42 -3.77 9.93 14.69
N ALA A 43 -2.93 10.97 14.80
CA ALA A 43 -3.05 11.97 15.87
C ALA A 43 -4.38 12.73 15.84
N ASN A 44 -5.03 12.80 14.67
CA ASN A 44 -6.35 13.40 14.46
C ASN A 44 -7.50 12.38 14.44
N GLY A 45 -7.28 11.17 14.97
CA GLY A 45 -8.33 10.16 15.16
C GLY A 45 -8.70 9.35 13.91
N PHE A 46 -7.97 9.50 12.81
CA PHE A 46 -8.16 8.65 11.63
C PHE A 46 -7.54 7.27 11.83
N LYS A 47 -8.19 6.25 11.24
CA LYS A 47 -7.61 4.91 11.09
C LYS A 47 -6.94 4.82 9.73
N THR A 48 -5.65 4.45 9.71
CA THR A 48 -4.84 4.38 8.49
C THR A 48 -4.73 2.94 8.00
N PHE A 49 -5.21 2.66 6.79
CA PHE A 49 -5.17 1.32 6.19
C PHE A 49 -4.20 1.28 5.00
N ILE A 50 -3.62 0.10 4.75
CA ILE A 50 -2.97 -0.24 3.49
C ILE A 50 -3.97 -0.98 2.61
N VAL A 51 -4.05 -0.60 1.32
CA VAL A 51 -4.84 -1.28 0.29
C VAL A 51 -3.96 -1.42 -0.96
N SER A 52 -3.48 -2.62 -1.24
CA SER A 52 -2.33 -2.82 -2.13
C SER A 52 -2.44 -4.11 -2.92
N GLY A 53 -2.07 -4.05 -4.20
CA GLY A 53 -1.98 -5.24 -5.05
C GLY A 53 -0.89 -6.23 -4.61
N GLY A 54 0.02 -5.82 -3.71
CA GLY A 54 1.00 -6.69 -3.08
C GLY A 54 0.39 -7.72 -2.13
N GLY A 55 1.15 -8.76 -1.81
CA GLY A 55 0.71 -9.83 -0.92
C GLY A 55 0.36 -9.32 0.47
N GLN A 56 -0.87 -9.57 0.94
CA GLN A 56 -1.36 -9.09 2.23
C GLN A 56 -0.46 -9.55 3.38
N ASP A 57 -0.18 -10.85 3.45
CA ASP A 57 0.61 -11.42 4.56
C ASP A 57 2.08 -11.01 4.46
N PHE A 58 2.61 -10.75 3.27
CA PHE A 58 3.96 -10.19 3.11
C PHE A 58 4.08 -8.83 3.80
N MET A 59 3.11 -7.92 3.59
CA MET A 59 3.14 -6.59 4.21
C MET A 59 2.88 -6.65 5.72
N ARG A 60 2.01 -7.56 6.19
CA ARG A 60 1.64 -7.68 7.61
C ARG A 60 2.84 -7.93 8.53
N VAL A 61 3.88 -8.60 8.04
CA VAL A 61 5.07 -8.95 8.83
C VAL A 61 5.87 -7.73 9.29
N TRP A 62 5.85 -6.62 8.54
CA TRP A 62 6.73 -5.47 8.80
C TRP A 62 6.02 -4.10 8.80
N ALA A 63 4.79 -4.02 8.28
CA ALA A 63 4.08 -2.74 8.15
C ALA A 63 3.78 -2.07 9.49
N GLU A 64 3.58 -2.84 10.57
CA GLU A 64 3.30 -2.27 11.89
C GLU A 64 4.51 -1.50 12.44
N GLU A 65 5.70 -2.11 12.37
CA GLU A 65 6.93 -1.47 12.82
C GLU A 65 7.29 -0.24 11.98
N VAL A 66 7.15 -0.35 10.65
CA VAL A 66 7.61 0.69 9.71
C VAL A 66 6.59 1.83 9.55
N TYR A 67 5.29 1.51 9.46
CA TYR A 67 4.23 2.48 9.18
C TYR A 67 3.33 2.79 10.37
N GLY A 68 3.41 2.02 11.45
CA GLY A 68 2.44 2.08 12.55
C GLY A 68 1.05 1.60 12.12
N ILE A 69 0.97 0.70 11.12
CA ILE A 69 -0.28 0.13 10.61
C ILE A 69 -0.35 -1.35 11.01
N PRO A 70 -1.23 -1.73 11.95
CA PRO A 70 -1.27 -3.09 12.48
C PRO A 70 -1.87 -4.07 11.44
N PRO A 71 -1.66 -5.39 11.57
CA PRO A 71 -2.03 -6.38 10.55
C PRO A 71 -3.49 -6.37 10.11
N GLN A 72 -4.42 -6.08 11.03
CA GLN A 72 -5.86 -5.95 10.76
C GLN A 72 -6.25 -4.71 9.95
N GLN A 73 -5.30 -3.79 9.72
CA GLN A 73 -5.46 -2.61 8.87
C GLN A 73 -4.70 -2.75 7.53
N VAL A 74 -4.24 -3.95 7.20
CA VAL A 74 -3.60 -4.28 5.93
C VAL A 74 -4.55 -5.12 5.07
N VAL A 75 -4.94 -4.54 3.94
CA VAL A 75 -5.69 -5.19 2.86
C VAL A 75 -4.74 -5.36 1.67
N GLY A 76 -4.68 -6.57 1.14
CA GLY A 76 -3.92 -6.80 -0.08
C GLY A 76 -4.29 -8.10 -0.78
N THR A 77 -3.57 -8.43 -1.84
CA THR A 77 -3.77 -9.68 -2.59
C THR A 77 -3.57 -10.87 -1.65
N ASN A 78 -4.56 -11.77 -1.59
CA ASN A 78 -4.55 -12.92 -0.69
C ASN A 78 -5.32 -14.11 -1.28
N SER A 79 -5.13 -15.28 -0.68
CA SER A 79 -5.75 -16.55 -1.08
C SER A 79 -6.36 -17.24 0.13
N LYS A 80 -7.09 -18.34 -0.12
CA LYS A 80 -7.67 -19.15 0.94
C LYS A 80 -6.58 -19.66 1.90
N THR A 81 -6.93 -19.65 3.19
CA THR A 81 -6.16 -20.30 4.25
C THR A 81 -6.97 -21.48 4.79
N VAL A 82 -6.29 -22.61 5.08
CA VAL A 82 -6.91 -23.83 5.59
C VAL A 82 -6.43 -24.07 7.02
N PHE A 83 -7.37 -24.39 7.91
CA PHE A 83 -7.07 -24.84 9.26
C PHE A 83 -6.75 -26.32 9.27
N GLU A 84 -5.65 -26.70 9.92
CA GLU A 84 -5.21 -28.10 10.05
C GLU A 84 -4.67 -28.36 11.47
N ILE A 85 -4.71 -29.61 11.90
CA ILE A 85 -3.92 -30.10 13.03
C ILE A 85 -2.74 -30.89 12.47
N ARG A 86 -1.51 -30.41 12.68
CA ARG A 86 -0.27 -31.09 12.29
C ARG A 86 0.57 -31.39 13.53
N ASP A 87 0.90 -32.66 13.75
CA ASP A 87 1.68 -33.11 14.92
C ASP A 87 1.13 -32.59 16.25
N GLY A 88 -0.21 -32.59 16.40
CA GLY A 88 -0.90 -32.10 17.58
C GLY A 88 -0.98 -30.57 17.73
N LYS A 89 -0.49 -29.80 16.76
CA LYS A 89 -0.56 -28.32 16.74
C LYS A 89 -1.59 -27.81 15.75
N ALA A 90 -2.39 -26.85 16.20
CA ALA A 90 -3.30 -26.09 15.34
C ALA A 90 -2.52 -25.11 14.47
N VAL A 91 -2.64 -25.23 13.15
CA VAL A 91 -1.92 -24.40 12.19
C VAL A 91 -2.85 -23.87 11.11
N LEU A 92 -2.43 -22.76 10.50
CA LEU A 92 -3.05 -22.19 9.31
C LEU A 92 -2.11 -22.35 8.12
N VAL A 93 -2.61 -22.96 7.05
CA VAL A 93 -1.82 -23.31 5.86
C VAL A 93 -2.25 -22.44 4.68
N LYS A 94 -1.27 -21.78 4.06
CA LYS A 94 -1.50 -20.95 2.87
C LYS A 94 -1.73 -21.83 1.65
N THR A 95 -2.77 -21.54 0.86
CA THR A 95 -3.03 -22.21 -0.42
C THR A 95 -2.99 -21.20 -1.57
N LEU A 96 -3.14 -21.67 -2.82
CA LEU A 96 -3.31 -20.80 -3.99
C LEU A 96 -4.78 -20.70 -4.44
N ASP A 97 -5.69 -21.32 -3.69
CA ASP A 97 -7.11 -21.34 -4.04
C ASP A 97 -7.78 -20.00 -3.75
N ASN A 98 -8.78 -19.65 -4.56
CA ASN A 98 -9.60 -18.45 -4.38
C ASN A 98 -8.79 -17.16 -4.25
N LEU A 99 -7.77 -17.00 -5.11
CA LEU A 99 -6.95 -15.80 -5.18
C LEU A 99 -7.82 -14.56 -5.37
N PHE A 100 -7.77 -13.65 -4.41
CA PHE A 100 -8.32 -12.31 -4.48
C PHE A 100 -7.19 -11.34 -4.83
N ILE A 101 -7.31 -10.68 -5.98
CA ILE A 101 -6.36 -9.67 -6.44
C ILE A 101 -6.84 -8.28 -6.01
N ASP A 102 -6.09 -7.62 -5.13
CA ASP A 102 -6.43 -6.30 -4.57
C ASP A 102 -5.80 -5.16 -5.39
N ASP A 103 -6.05 -5.16 -6.71
CA ASP A 103 -5.52 -4.15 -7.64
C ASP A 103 -6.61 -3.62 -8.58
N LYS A 104 -6.48 -2.37 -9.05
CA LYS A 104 -7.45 -1.68 -9.90
C LYS A 104 -8.86 -1.75 -9.30
N GLY A 105 -9.83 -2.30 -10.03
CA GLY A 105 -11.21 -2.51 -9.57
C GLY A 105 -11.32 -3.45 -8.37
N GLY A 106 -10.28 -4.25 -8.07
CA GLY A 106 -10.20 -5.06 -6.86
C GLY A 106 -10.11 -4.24 -5.58
N LYS A 107 -9.44 -3.07 -5.61
CA LYS A 107 -9.23 -2.25 -4.40
C LYS A 107 -10.52 -1.78 -3.72
N PRO A 108 -11.51 -1.20 -4.42
CA PRO A 108 -12.81 -0.90 -3.81
C PRO A 108 -13.52 -2.13 -3.23
N VAL A 109 -13.38 -3.29 -3.89
CA VAL A 109 -13.96 -4.55 -3.42
C VAL A 109 -13.26 -5.01 -2.14
N GLY A 110 -11.93 -4.91 -2.07
CA GLY A 110 -11.13 -5.22 -0.88
C GLY A 110 -11.51 -4.32 0.29
N ILE A 111 -11.63 -3.01 0.05
CA ILE A 111 -12.11 -2.05 1.04
C ILE A 111 -13.49 -2.47 1.59
N HIS A 112 -14.46 -2.76 0.72
CA HIS A 112 -15.78 -3.21 1.16
C HIS A 112 -15.70 -4.50 1.97
N ARG A 113 -14.94 -5.49 1.48
CA ARG A 113 -14.85 -6.83 2.06
C ARG A 113 -14.19 -6.86 3.44
N PHE A 114 -13.10 -6.12 3.62
CA PHE A 114 -12.27 -6.21 4.82
C PHE A 114 -12.48 -5.06 5.81
N ILE A 115 -12.88 -3.88 5.32
CA ILE A 115 -13.07 -2.68 6.15
C ILE A 115 -14.56 -2.42 6.39
N GLY A 116 -15.42 -2.74 5.41
CA GLY A 116 -16.87 -2.54 5.50
C GLY A 116 -17.29 -1.06 5.55
N ARG A 117 -16.37 -0.13 5.26
CA ARG A 117 -16.60 1.32 5.31
C ARG A 117 -15.95 2.00 4.12
N ARG A 118 -16.67 2.93 3.53
CA ARG A 118 -16.16 3.80 2.47
C ARG A 118 -15.16 4.80 3.08
N PRO A 119 -13.90 4.89 2.58
CA PRO A 119 -12.92 5.84 3.06
C PRO A 119 -13.33 7.28 2.77
N VAL A 120 -12.84 8.22 3.58
CA VAL A 120 -12.95 9.67 3.33
C VAL A 120 -11.64 10.25 2.81
N MET A 121 -10.54 9.50 2.83
CA MET A 121 -9.27 9.91 2.22
C MET A 121 -8.67 8.71 1.50
N SER A 122 -8.06 8.94 0.34
CA SER A 122 -7.35 7.93 -0.44
C SER A 122 -6.08 8.50 -1.04
N PHE A 123 -5.01 7.73 -0.97
CA PHE A 123 -3.67 8.11 -1.42
C PHE A 123 -3.18 6.99 -2.36
N GLY A 124 -2.75 7.35 -3.57
CA GLY A 124 -2.25 6.41 -4.57
C GLY A 124 -1.08 6.99 -5.35
N ASN A 125 -0.54 6.22 -6.29
CA ASN A 125 0.55 6.68 -7.16
C ASN A 125 0.49 6.10 -8.59
N SER A 126 -0.56 5.34 -8.93
CA SER A 126 -0.67 4.64 -10.19
C SER A 126 -2.10 4.54 -10.72
N ASP A 127 -2.26 4.10 -11.96
CA ASP A 127 -3.55 3.74 -12.56
C ASP A 127 -4.22 2.56 -11.84
N GLY A 128 -3.45 1.74 -11.11
CA GLY A 128 -3.96 0.71 -10.20
C GLY A 128 -4.77 1.29 -9.03
N ASP A 129 -4.53 2.55 -8.66
CA ASP A 129 -5.22 3.23 -7.57
C ASP A 129 -6.44 4.02 -8.01
N LYS A 130 -6.64 4.18 -9.33
CA LYS A 130 -7.71 5.02 -9.88
C LYS A 130 -9.08 4.68 -9.29
N ALA A 131 -9.47 3.41 -9.36
CA ALA A 131 -10.78 2.98 -8.83
C ALA A 131 -10.89 3.17 -7.31
N MET A 132 -9.80 3.06 -6.56
CA MET A 132 -9.77 3.32 -5.12
C MET A 132 -9.97 4.81 -4.81
N LEU A 133 -9.28 5.69 -5.54
CA LEU A 133 -9.46 7.15 -5.45
C LEU A 133 -10.89 7.55 -5.83
N GLU A 134 -11.43 6.99 -6.91
CA GLU A 134 -12.82 7.21 -7.32
C GLU A 134 -13.81 6.75 -6.25
N TYR A 135 -13.62 5.55 -5.72
CA TYR A 135 -14.46 5.02 -4.66
C TYR A 135 -14.38 5.90 -3.41
N ALA A 136 -13.24 6.49 -3.07
CA ALA A 136 -13.15 7.40 -1.94
C ALA A 136 -13.79 8.77 -2.20
N THR A 137 -13.73 9.33 -3.42
CA THR A 137 -14.09 10.75 -3.63
C THR A 137 -15.37 10.99 -4.43
N VAL A 138 -15.69 10.15 -5.42
CA VAL A 138 -16.78 10.43 -6.37
C VAL A 138 -18.14 10.19 -5.72
N GLY A 139 -18.92 11.25 -5.51
CA GLY A 139 -20.23 11.15 -4.86
C GLY A 139 -20.14 10.57 -3.45
N ASN A 140 -19.06 10.85 -2.72
CA ASN A 140 -18.99 10.53 -1.31
C ASN A 140 -19.94 11.45 -0.54
N PRO A 141 -20.86 10.92 0.31
CA PRO A 141 -21.75 11.76 1.10
C PRO A 141 -21.01 12.60 2.16
N LEU A 142 -19.75 12.26 2.48
CA LEU A 142 -18.90 13.01 3.40
C LEU A 142 -17.83 13.80 2.63
N PRO A 143 -17.30 14.89 3.21
CA PRO A 143 -16.10 15.53 2.69
C PRO A 143 -15.00 14.48 2.51
N SER A 144 -14.41 14.47 1.32
CA SER A 144 -13.42 13.45 0.95
C SER A 144 -12.23 14.06 0.23
N PHE A 145 -11.11 13.34 0.30
CA PHE A 145 -9.82 13.77 -0.22
C PHE A 145 -9.15 12.65 -1.03
N GLY A 146 -8.57 13.02 -2.17
CA GLY A 146 -7.78 12.11 -3.00
C GLY A 146 -6.42 12.73 -3.29
N LEU A 147 -5.36 11.94 -3.17
CA LEU A 147 -3.99 12.36 -3.48
C LEU A 147 -3.27 11.34 -4.35
N ILE A 148 -2.50 11.84 -5.30
CA ILE A 148 -1.57 11.08 -6.14
C ILE A 148 -0.15 11.54 -5.84
N VAL A 149 0.73 10.61 -5.48
CA VAL A 149 2.17 10.85 -5.45
C VAL A 149 2.72 10.70 -6.86
N HIS A 150 3.25 11.78 -7.42
CA HIS A 150 3.88 11.77 -8.75
C HIS A 150 5.40 11.68 -8.61
N HIS A 151 5.95 10.57 -9.08
CA HIS A 151 7.39 10.29 -9.07
C HIS A 151 8.10 11.11 -10.15
N THR A 152 8.54 12.32 -9.77
CA THR A 152 9.20 13.29 -10.66
C THR A 152 10.69 13.46 -10.39
N ASP A 153 11.22 12.81 -9.36
CA ASP A 153 12.57 13.06 -8.85
C ASP A 153 13.57 11.96 -9.23
N ALA A 154 14.19 12.08 -10.40
CA ALA A 154 15.19 11.11 -10.85
C ALA A 154 16.49 11.10 -10.02
N VAL A 155 16.75 12.14 -9.22
CA VAL A 155 18.02 12.31 -8.49
C VAL A 155 17.93 11.61 -7.14
N ARG A 156 16.93 11.96 -6.33
CA ARG A 156 16.74 11.44 -4.97
C ARG A 156 15.94 10.14 -4.95
N GLU A 157 15.11 9.92 -5.97
CA GLU A 157 14.25 8.75 -6.16
C GLU A 157 14.27 8.37 -7.65
N TYR A 158 13.16 7.95 -8.24
CA TYR A 158 12.97 7.71 -9.65
C TYR A 158 12.00 8.73 -10.25
N ALA A 159 12.13 8.95 -11.56
CA ALA A 159 11.15 9.67 -12.34
C ALA A 159 10.49 8.71 -13.33
N TYR A 160 9.17 8.52 -13.22
CA TYR A 160 8.42 7.64 -14.11
C TYR A 160 6.91 7.94 -14.08
N ASP A 161 6.26 7.69 -15.21
CA ASP A 161 4.81 7.83 -15.39
C ASP A 161 4.25 6.72 -16.31
N ALA A 162 4.34 6.87 -17.63
CA ALA A 162 3.67 6.03 -18.62
C ALA A 162 4.35 4.67 -18.86
N ASN A 163 5.68 4.63 -18.74
CA ASN A 163 6.50 3.46 -19.10
C ASN A 163 7.49 3.08 -17.98
N PRO A 164 7.03 2.76 -16.77
CA PRO A 164 7.92 2.26 -15.72
C PRO A 164 8.46 0.87 -16.11
N LYS A 165 9.65 0.52 -15.60
CA LYS A 165 10.29 -0.78 -15.87
C LYS A 165 9.55 -1.98 -15.27
N SER A 166 8.73 -1.76 -14.23
CA SER A 166 8.05 -2.83 -13.50
C SER A 166 6.57 -2.52 -13.24
N SER A 167 6.28 -1.65 -12.29
CA SER A 167 4.95 -1.28 -11.84
C SER A 167 4.86 0.23 -11.61
N GLY A 168 3.66 0.73 -11.30
CA GLY A 168 3.44 2.15 -11.01
C GLY A 168 3.13 3.01 -12.22
N ARG A 169 2.59 2.42 -13.31
CA ARG A 169 2.15 3.21 -14.47
C ARG A 169 1.10 4.22 -14.03
N LEU A 170 1.27 5.48 -14.39
CA LEU A 170 0.42 6.60 -14.01
C LEU A 170 0.11 7.46 -15.23
N VAL A 171 -1.02 7.21 -15.88
CA VAL A 171 -1.48 7.95 -17.06
C VAL A 171 -2.94 8.38 -16.88
N ASP A 172 -3.82 7.39 -16.67
CA ASP A 172 -5.26 7.60 -16.61
C ASP A 172 -5.71 8.25 -15.32
N ALA A 173 -5.06 7.95 -14.19
CA ALA A 173 -5.37 8.59 -12.90
C ALA A 173 -4.84 10.03 -12.88
N LEU A 174 -3.66 10.29 -13.46
CA LEU A 174 -3.07 11.62 -13.55
C LEU A 174 -3.88 12.54 -14.46
N ALA A 175 -4.34 12.05 -15.61
CA ALA A 175 -5.21 12.80 -16.52
C ALA A 175 -6.59 13.14 -15.91
N ASP A 176 -7.07 12.32 -14.97
CA ASP A 176 -8.35 12.54 -14.30
C ASP A 176 -8.25 13.38 -13.02
N ALA A 177 -7.06 13.49 -12.42
CA ALA A 177 -6.83 14.23 -11.19
C ALA A 177 -7.46 15.64 -11.18
N PRO A 178 -7.23 16.52 -12.18
CA PRO A 178 -7.84 17.86 -12.18
C PRO A 178 -9.36 17.83 -12.31
N LYS A 179 -9.93 16.83 -13.01
CA LYS A 179 -11.39 16.70 -13.19
C LYS A 179 -12.08 16.25 -11.90
N ARG A 180 -11.35 15.55 -11.04
CA ARG A 180 -11.86 14.92 -9.82
C ARG A 180 -11.42 15.62 -8.55
N GLY A 181 -10.67 16.73 -8.67
CA GLY A 181 -10.13 17.48 -7.54
C GLY A 181 -9.10 16.69 -6.73
N TRP A 182 -8.43 15.69 -7.34
CA TRP A 182 -7.35 14.97 -6.67
C TRP A 182 -6.09 15.83 -6.66
N VAL A 183 -5.45 15.92 -5.49
CA VAL A 183 -4.17 16.61 -5.34
C VAL A 183 -3.07 15.75 -5.96
N VAL A 184 -2.20 16.36 -6.75
CA VAL A 184 -1.03 15.68 -7.31
C VAL A 184 0.21 16.28 -6.68
N VAL A 185 0.97 15.46 -5.95
CA VAL A 185 2.21 15.85 -5.30
C VAL A 185 3.37 15.65 -6.26
N ASP A 186 4.08 16.72 -6.59
CA ASP A 186 5.34 16.67 -7.34
C ASP A 186 6.49 16.37 -6.37
N MET A 187 6.96 15.12 -6.34
CA MET A 187 7.98 14.66 -5.39
C MET A 187 9.25 15.54 -5.41
N ALA A 188 9.72 15.92 -6.60
CA ALA A 188 10.95 16.69 -6.76
C ALA A 188 10.83 18.09 -6.14
N LYS A 189 9.65 18.72 -6.25
CA LYS A 189 9.45 20.11 -5.82
C LYS A 189 8.90 20.24 -4.41
N GLU A 190 8.07 19.30 -3.98
CA GLU A 190 7.26 19.45 -2.76
C GLU A 190 7.83 18.67 -1.58
N TRP A 191 8.68 17.67 -1.82
CA TRP A 191 9.30 16.91 -0.73
C TRP A 191 10.69 17.46 -0.42
N ASN A 192 10.88 17.94 0.81
CA ASN A 192 12.19 18.35 1.32
C ASN A 192 13.15 17.17 1.47
N THR A 193 12.62 15.97 1.74
CA THR A 193 13.39 14.73 1.92
C THR A 193 12.53 13.56 1.43
N VAL A 194 13.15 12.61 0.73
CA VAL A 194 12.46 11.41 0.22
C VAL A 194 12.49 10.32 1.28
N PHE A 195 13.67 9.80 1.60
CA PHE A 195 13.85 8.75 2.60
C PHE A 195 14.32 9.33 3.93
N LYS A 196 13.94 8.68 5.04
CA LYS A 196 14.50 9.02 6.36
C LYS A 196 16.03 8.94 6.30
N LYS A 197 16.69 9.95 6.89
CA LYS A 197 18.16 9.97 6.98
C LYS A 197 18.64 8.80 7.81
#